data_AF-A0ABD5AI10-F1
#
_entry.id   AF-A0ABD5AI10-F1
#
_cell.length_a   1.000
_cell.length_b   1.000
_cell.length_c   1.000
_cell.angle_alpha   90.00
_cell.angle_beta   90.00
_cell.angle_gamma   90.00
#
_symmetry.space_group_name_H-M   'P 1'
#
loop_
_entity.id
_entity.type
_entity.pdbx_description
1 polymer ?
#
loop_
_entity_poly.entity_id
_entity_poly.type
_entity_poly.pdbx_seq_one_letter_code
_entity_poly.pdbx_strand_id
1 'polypeptide(L)'
;MKLSPIILILFFLSSTYLHAEKLGRERMAIFIGLIENSRTAEQNLQNYLSGIYSVGQVSFKHQMRIADLLCDIGKAQKPMIEFLELNKERFGLKDQDVITIFPLDRQKLQEELEELKGTPYECGKQSYKYLL
;
A
#
# COMPACT_ATOMS: atom_id res chain seq x y z
N MET A 1 24.87 -8.56 -5.64
CA MET A 1 24.63 -7.46 -4.67
C MET A 1 23.13 -7.24 -4.59
N LYS A 2 22.50 -7.48 -3.43
CA LYS A 2 21.06 -7.21 -3.23
C LYS A 2 20.90 -5.70 -3.02
N LEU A 3 20.42 -4.99 -4.04
CA LEU A 3 20.02 -3.58 -3.88
C LEU A 3 18.94 -3.52 -2.81
N SER A 4 19.18 -2.71 -1.77
CA SER A 4 18.21 -2.49 -0.71
C SER A 4 16.88 -2.04 -1.34
N PRO A 5 15.72 -2.59 -0.95
CA PRO A 5 14.42 -2.19 -1.48
C PRO A 5 14.19 -0.67 -1.35
N ILE A 6 14.82 -0.04 -0.35
CA ILE A 6 14.82 1.42 -0.14
C ILE A 6 15.53 2.17 -1.29
N ILE A 7 16.63 1.62 -1.82
CA ILE A 7 17.39 2.22 -2.94
C ILE A 7 16.61 2.06 -4.24
N LEU A 8 15.93 0.93 -4.44
CA LEU A 8 14.99 0.73 -5.56
C LEU A 8 13.83 1.73 -5.48
N ILE A 9 13.21 1.89 -4.31
CA ILE A 9 12.13 2.88 -4.07
C ILE A 9 12.62 4.32 -4.33
N LEU A 10 13.83 4.67 -3.92
CA LEU A 10 14.43 5.98 -4.21
C LEU A 10 14.72 6.18 -5.71
N PHE A 11 15.17 5.14 -6.41
CA PHE A 11 15.37 5.18 -7.87
C PHE A 11 14.02 5.32 -8.61
N PHE A 12 12.96 4.65 -8.14
CA PHE A 12 11.60 4.82 -8.63
C PHE A 12 11.04 6.20 -8.35
N LEU A 13 11.35 6.81 -7.21
CA LEU A 13 10.98 8.20 -6.92
C LEU A 13 11.64 9.18 -7.91
N SER A 14 12.91 9.00 -8.26
CA SER A 14 13.56 9.83 -9.29
C SER A 14 12.98 9.62 -10.70
N SER A 15 12.56 8.40 -11.06
CA SER A 15 11.94 8.10 -12.36
C SER A 15 10.47 8.55 -12.44
N THR A 16 9.69 8.41 -11.36
CA THR A 16 8.29 8.85 -11.29
C THR A 16 8.16 10.37 -11.19
N TYR A 17 9.09 11.06 -10.51
CA TYR A 17 9.19 12.52 -10.57
C TYR A 17 9.44 13.03 -12.00
N LEU A 18 10.28 12.33 -12.78
CA LEU A 18 10.60 12.69 -14.17
C LEU A 18 9.38 12.57 -15.12
N HIS A 19 8.36 11.79 -14.77
CA HIS A 19 7.14 11.65 -15.55
C HIS A 19 5.98 12.53 -15.08
N ALA A 20 6.04 12.98 -13.84
CA ALA A 20 4.94 13.73 -13.25
C ALA A 20 4.95 15.24 -13.60
N GLU A 21 6.02 15.78 -14.19
CA GLU A 21 5.99 17.12 -14.83
C GLU A 21 4.90 17.24 -15.94
N LYS A 22 4.52 16.13 -16.59
CA LYS A 22 3.51 16.11 -17.67
C LYS A 22 2.05 16.15 -17.20
N LEU A 23 1.81 16.00 -15.90
CA LEU A 23 0.47 15.91 -15.30
C LEU A 23 -0.17 17.28 -15.04
N GLY A 24 0.63 18.35 -15.02
CA GLY A 24 0.21 19.63 -14.46
C GLY A 24 0.21 19.60 -12.92
N ARG A 25 0.34 20.79 -12.32
CA ARG A 25 0.65 20.98 -10.89
C ARG A 25 -0.37 20.32 -9.94
N GLU A 26 -1.65 20.33 -10.29
CA GLU A 26 -2.74 19.77 -9.45
C GLU A 26 -2.70 18.24 -9.39
N ARG A 27 -2.51 17.57 -10.53
CA ARG A 27 -2.44 16.10 -10.59
C ARG A 27 -1.16 15.55 -9.96
N MET A 28 -0.06 16.31 -10.01
CA MET A 28 1.16 16.01 -9.27
C MET A 28 0.90 16.01 -7.76
N ALA A 29 0.21 17.03 -7.23
CA ALA A 29 -0.12 17.11 -5.81
C ALA A 29 -1.01 15.93 -5.36
N ILE A 30 -1.96 15.53 -6.20
CA ILE A 30 -2.78 14.33 -5.96
C ILE A 30 -1.89 13.08 -5.90
N PHE A 31 -1.02 12.89 -6.89
CA PHE A 31 -0.15 11.71 -6.95
C PHE A 31 0.79 11.61 -5.74
N ILE A 32 1.40 12.74 -5.33
CA ILE A 32 2.25 12.80 -4.14
C ILE A 32 1.46 12.44 -2.89
N GLY A 33 0.25 13.00 -2.71
CA GLY A 33 -0.60 12.67 -1.57
C GLY A 33 -1.00 11.19 -1.52
N LEU A 34 -1.24 10.57 -2.68
CA LEU A 34 -1.53 9.14 -2.77
C LEU A 34 -0.32 8.27 -2.36
N ILE A 35 0.89 8.64 -2.79
CA ILE A 35 2.13 7.98 -2.37
C ILE A 35 2.34 8.10 -0.86
N GLU A 36 2.16 9.31 -0.32
CA GLU A 36 2.36 9.57 1.12
C GLU A 36 1.37 8.78 1.99
N ASN A 37 0.11 8.68 1.55
CA ASN A 37 -0.91 7.88 2.24
C ASN A 37 -0.55 6.39 2.23
N SER A 38 -0.16 5.84 1.07
CA SER A 38 0.26 4.44 0.96
C SER A 38 1.49 4.15 1.83
N ARG A 39 2.47 5.07 1.83
CA ARG A 39 3.68 4.94 2.67
C ARG A 39 3.34 4.97 4.16
N THR A 40 2.44 5.85 4.56
CA THR A 40 2.02 5.97 5.97
C THR A 40 1.34 4.69 6.45
N ALA A 41 0.45 4.11 5.64
CA ALA A 41 -0.20 2.84 5.98
C ALA A 41 0.80 1.69 6.13
N GLU A 42 1.76 1.57 5.20
CA GLU A 42 2.83 0.56 5.26
C GLU A 42 3.74 0.75 6.47
N GLN A 43 4.10 2.00 6.79
CA GLN A 43 4.91 2.31 7.96
C GLN A 43 4.18 1.93 9.26
N ASN A 44 2.87 2.13 9.33
CA ASN A 44 2.07 1.74 10.50
C ASN A 44 2.08 0.22 10.71
N LEU A 45 1.95 -0.57 9.63
CA LEU A 45 2.09 -2.02 9.70
C LEU A 45 3.50 -2.43 10.16
N GLN A 46 4.55 -1.86 9.56
CA GLN A 46 5.94 -2.15 9.94
C GLN A 46 6.23 -1.81 11.40
N ASN A 47 5.79 -0.64 11.87
CA ASN A 47 5.95 -0.21 13.26
C ASN A 47 5.24 -1.19 14.20
N TYR A 48 4.01 -1.60 13.87
CA TYR A 48 3.27 -2.54 14.68
C TYR A 48 3.95 -3.92 14.72
N LEU A 49 4.33 -4.46 13.55
CA LEU A 49 5.05 -5.73 13.45
C LEU A 49 6.34 -5.70 14.26
N SER A 50 7.14 -4.64 14.13
CA SER A 50 8.38 -4.48 14.90
C SER A 50 8.14 -4.49 16.42
N GLY A 51 7.04 -3.91 16.88
CA GLY A 51 6.64 -3.91 18.28
C GLY A 51 6.24 -5.30 18.78
N ILE A 52 5.49 -6.07 17.99
CA ILE A 52 5.00 -7.40 18.41
C ILE A 52 6.03 -8.52 18.26
N TYR A 53 7.02 -8.39 17.37
CA TYR A 53 8.13 -9.36 17.25
C TYR A 53 8.92 -9.51 18.56
N SER A 54 8.86 -8.49 19.44
CA SER A 54 9.46 -8.56 20.78
C SER A 54 8.69 -9.42 21.79
N VAL A 55 7.45 -9.83 21.48
CA VAL A 55 6.49 -10.40 22.44
C VAL A 55 6.32 -11.93 22.30
N GLY A 56 7.00 -12.56 21.33
CA GLY A 56 7.14 -14.03 21.23
C GLY A 56 5.93 -14.82 20.71
N GLN A 57 4.68 -14.39 20.97
CA GLN A 57 3.47 -15.01 20.41
C GLN A 57 2.45 -13.98 19.91
N VAL A 58 1.98 -14.17 18.68
CA VAL A 58 0.95 -13.32 18.04
C VAL A 58 -0.43 -13.74 18.54
N SER A 59 -0.95 -13.05 19.56
CA SER A 59 -2.32 -13.23 20.05
C SER A 59 -3.38 -12.93 18.98
N PHE A 60 -4.61 -13.41 19.19
CA PHE A 60 -5.76 -13.08 18.33
C PHE A 60 -5.95 -11.57 18.15
N LYS A 61 -5.73 -10.78 19.20
CA LYS A 61 -5.72 -9.31 19.15
C LYS A 61 -4.66 -8.77 18.18
N HIS A 62 -3.47 -9.37 18.13
CA HIS A 62 -2.44 -8.97 17.19
C HIS A 62 -2.80 -9.35 15.75
N GLN A 63 -3.40 -10.52 15.53
CA GLN A 63 -3.89 -10.94 14.20
C GLN A 63 -4.95 -9.99 13.65
N MET A 64 -5.93 -9.62 14.47
CA MET A 64 -6.96 -8.64 14.12
C MET A 64 -6.35 -7.28 13.76
N ARG A 65 -5.31 -6.84 14.49
CA ARG A 65 -4.64 -5.56 14.22
C ARG A 65 -3.79 -5.56 12.98
N ILE A 66 -3.16 -6.68 12.66
CA ILE A 66 -2.48 -6.86 11.41
C ILE A 66 -3.50 -6.79 10.26
N ALA A 67 -4.65 -7.44 10.40
CA ALA A 67 -5.73 -7.37 9.40
C ALA A 67 -6.24 -5.94 9.18
N ASP A 68 -6.46 -5.15 10.25
CA ASP A 68 -6.83 -3.73 10.13
C ASP A 68 -5.79 -2.93 9.31
N LEU A 69 -4.51 -3.12 9.65
CA LEU A 69 -3.42 -2.39 9.02
C LEU A 69 -3.24 -2.80 7.55
N LEU A 70 -3.48 -4.07 7.22
CA LEU A 70 -3.54 -4.53 5.83
C LEU A 70 -4.73 -3.91 5.07
N CYS A 71 -5.89 -3.78 5.71
CA CYS A 71 -7.04 -3.07 5.15
C CYS A 71 -6.73 -1.59 4.87
N ASP A 72 -6.03 -0.91 5.77
CA ASP A 72 -5.60 0.48 5.59
C ASP A 72 -4.62 0.61 4.41
N ILE A 73 -3.71 -0.34 4.24
CA ILE A 73 -2.80 -0.39 3.07
C ILE A 73 -3.60 -0.57 1.78
N GLY A 74 -4.53 -1.52 1.73
CA GLY A 74 -5.37 -1.76 0.54
C GLY A 74 -6.18 -0.52 0.15
N LYS A 75 -6.77 0.16 1.14
CA LYS A 75 -7.50 1.42 0.93
C LYS A 75 -6.61 2.56 0.41
N ALA A 76 -5.37 2.63 0.85
CA ALA A 76 -4.43 3.66 0.42
C ALA A 76 -3.82 3.35 -0.96
N GLN A 77 -3.58 2.08 -1.28
CA GLN A 77 -3.00 1.65 -2.55
C GLN A 77 -4.00 1.73 -3.71
N LYS A 78 -5.30 1.44 -3.46
CA LYS A 78 -6.32 1.40 -4.53
C LYS A 78 -6.39 2.68 -5.37
N PRO A 79 -6.54 3.88 -4.79
CA PRO A 79 -6.63 5.11 -5.58
C PRO A 79 -5.31 5.42 -6.30
N MET A 80 -4.17 4.96 -5.77
CA MET A 80 -2.86 5.16 -6.38
C MET A 80 -2.67 4.27 -7.62
N ILE A 81 -3.13 3.02 -7.57
CA ILE A 81 -3.17 2.10 -8.72
C ILE A 81 -4.08 2.66 -9.81
N GLU A 82 -5.33 3.01 -9.45
CA GLU A 82 -6.31 3.60 -10.36
C GLU A 82 -5.76 4.88 -11.01
N PHE A 83 -5.10 5.73 -10.24
CA PHE A 83 -4.50 6.97 -10.76
C PHE A 83 -3.39 6.68 -11.77
N LEU A 84 -2.50 5.71 -11.52
CA LEU A 84 -1.45 5.35 -12.47
C LEU A 84 -2.02 4.73 -13.74
N GLU A 85 -2.99 3.83 -13.63
CA GLU A 85 -3.65 3.21 -14.79
C GLU A 85 -4.33 4.26 -15.68
N LEU A 86 -5.08 5.19 -15.07
CA LEU A 86 -5.78 6.26 -15.78
C LEU A 86 -4.83 7.26 -16.47
N ASN A 87 -3.58 7.36 -16.02
CA ASN A 87 -2.61 8.30 -16.55
C ASN A 87 -1.41 7.61 -17.23
N LYS A 88 -1.42 6.28 -17.39
CA LYS A 88 -0.26 5.50 -17.86
C LYS A 88 0.31 5.99 -19.19
N GLU A 89 -0.56 6.26 -20.17
CA GLU A 89 -0.17 6.76 -21.49
C GLU A 89 0.47 8.15 -21.41
N ARG A 90 -0.08 9.01 -20.53
CA ARG A 90 0.40 10.38 -20.35
C ARG A 90 1.76 10.42 -19.65
N PHE A 91 2.02 9.45 -18.78
CA PHE A 91 3.32 9.21 -18.20
C PHE A 91 4.31 8.53 -19.16
N GLY A 92 3.84 7.99 -20.29
CA GLY A 92 4.65 7.15 -21.17
C GLY A 92 4.99 5.79 -20.56
N LEU A 93 4.20 5.34 -19.58
CA LEU A 93 4.35 4.05 -18.92
C LEU A 93 3.72 2.94 -19.76
N LYS A 94 4.40 1.81 -19.83
CA LYS A 94 3.85 0.53 -20.28
C LYS A 94 3.22 -0.20 -19.10
N ASP A 95 2.41 -1.22 -19.38
CA ASP A 95 1.80 -2.04 -18.33
C ASP A 95 2.85 -2.70 -17.43
N GLN A 96 4.02 -3.06 -17.99
CA GLN A 96 5.17 -3.57 -17.21
C GLN A 96 5.72 -2.54 -16.21
N ASP A 97 5.66 -1.25 -16.52
CA ASP A 97 6.15 -0.20 -15.63
C ASP A 97 5.16 -0.02 -14.46
N VAL A 98 3.86 -0.16 -14.70
CA VAL A 98 2.82 -0.15 -13.65
C VAL A 98 2.99 -1.34 -12.71
N ILE A 99 3.25 -2.55 -13.24
CA ILE A 99 3.55 -3.76 -12.44
C ILE A 99 4.85 -3.59 -11.64
N THR A 100 5.81 -2.83 -12.15
CA THR A 100 7.06 -2.58 -11.45
C THR A 100 6.87 -1.60 -10.29
N ILE A 101 6.05 -0.56 -10.47
CA ILE A 101 5.71 0.41 -9.42
C ILE A 101 4.80 -0.25 -8.35
N PHE A 102 3.89 -1.11 -8.79
CA PHE A 102 3.03 -1.92 -7.94
C PHE A 102 3.20 -3.40 -8.25
N PRO A 103 4.13 -4.07 -7.54
CA PRO A 103 4.31 -5.51 -7.65
C PRO A 103 2.97 -6.24 -7.52
N LEU A 104 2.82 -7.35 -8.25
CA LEU A 104 1.60 -8.15 -8.28
C LEU A 104 1.07 -8.49 -6.89
N ASP A 105 1.95 -8.72 -5.92
CA ASP A 105 1.57 -9.03 -4.53
C ASP A 105 0.81 -7.86 -3.87
N ARG A 106 1.10 -6.61 -4.25
CA ARG A 106 0.36 -5.42 -3.79
C ARG A 106 -0.97 -5.23 -4.52
N GLN A 107 -1.05 -5.66 -5.77
CA GLN A 107 -2.31 -5.65 -6.53
C GLN A 107 -3.27 -6.72 -5.99
N LYS A 108 -2.73 -7.91 -5.68
CA LYS A 108 -3.44 -9.03 -5.06
C LYS A 108 -3.95 -8.72 -3.67
N LEU A 109 -3.31 -7.81 -2.92
CA LEU A 109 -3.80 -7.41 -1.60
C LEU A 109 -5.28 -6.98 -1.64
N GLN A 110 -5.74 -6.30 -2.70
CA GLN A 110 -7.16 -5.96 -2.80
C GLN A 110 -8.05 -7.19 -3.00
N GLU A 111 -7.61 -8.15 -3.80
CA GLU A 111 -8.31 -9.42 -4.02
C GLU A 111 -8.37 -10.23 -2.72
N GLU A 112 -7.24 -10.33 -2.02
CA GLU A 112 -7.13 -11.00 -0.72
C GLU A 112 -8.04 -10.35 0.33
N LEU A 113 -8.12 -9.01 0.37
CA LEU A 113 -9.01 -8.29 1.29
C LEU A 113 -10.50 -8.51 0.95
N GLU A 114 -10.84 -8.70 -0.32
CA GLU A 114 -12.18 -9.04 -0.76
C GLU A 114 -12.59 -10.46 -0.34
N GLU A 115 -11.65 -11.41 -0.34
CA GLU A 115 -11.85 -12.77 0.18
C GLU A 115 -12.12 -12.80 1.69
N LEU A 116 -11.72 -11.76 2.43
CA LEU A 116 -11.98 -11.65 3.87
C LEU A 116 -13.43 -11.25 4.20
N LYS A 117 -14.27 -10.93 3.21
CA LYS A 117 -15.69 -10.60 3.44
C LYS A 117 -16.44 -11.75 4.11
N GLY A 118 -17.21 -11.43 5.15
CA GLY A 118 -17.92 -12.43 5.94
C GLY A 118 -17.05 -13.19 6.96
N THR A 119 -15.75 -12.88 7.03
CA THR A 119 -14.86 -13.38 8.09
C THR A 119 -14.74 -12.35 9.22
N PRO A 120 -14.27 -12.75 10.42
CA PRO A 120 -13.92 -11.79 11.48
C PRO A 120 -12.86 -10.75 11.06
N TYR A 121 -12.10 -11.02 10.01
CA TYR A 121 -11.06 -10.14 9.47
C TYR A 121 -11.56 -9.21 8.37
N GLU A 122 -12.87 -9.11 8.15
CA GLU A 122 -13.45 -8.19 7.16
C GLU A 122 -13.12 -6.72 7.50
N CYS A 123 -12.61 -6.00 6.51
CA CYS A 123 -12.23 -4.59 6.66
C CYS A 123 -13.37 -3.74 7.21
N GLY A 124 -13.12 -3.05 8.33
CA GLY A 124 -14.08 -2.14 8.95
C GLY A 124 -15.15 -2.81 9.83
N LYS A 125 -15.14 -4.14 9.94
CA LYS A 125 -15.93 -4.88 10.94
C LYS A 125 -15.09 -5.38 12.12
N GLN A 126 -13.78 -5.22 12.06
CA GLN A 126 -12.84 -5.55 13.11
C GLN A 126 -13.00 -4.59 14.31
N SER A 127 -13.93 -4.89 15.21
CA SER A 127 -14.14 -4.14 16.45
C SER A 127 -13.51 -4.89 17.62
N TYR A 128 -12.39 -4.37 18.15
CA TYR A 128 -11.82 -4.83 19.43
C TYR A 128 -12.77 -4.70 20.61
N LYS A 129 -13.81 -3.86 20.46
CA LYS A 129 -14.75 -3.54 21.54
C LYS A 129 -15.64 -4.73 21.93
N TYR A 130 -15.74 -5.76 21.09
CA TYR A 130 -16.59 -6.93 21.32
C TYR A 130 -15.82 -8.21 21.67
N LEU A 131 -14.49 -8.11 21.85
CA LEU A 131 -13.60 -9.24 22.12
C LEU A 131 -13.00 -9.21 23.54
N LEU A 132 -13.54 -8.36 24.42
CA LEU A 132 -13.21 -8.25 25.84
C LEU A 132 -14.41 -8.65 26.69
#